data_AF-A0A838TT94-F1
#
_entry.id   AF-A0A838TT94-F1
#
_cell.length_a   1.000
_cell.length_b   1.000
_cell.length_c   1.000
_cell.angle_alpha   90.00
_cell.angle_beta   90.00
_cell.angle_gamma   90.00
#
_symmetry.space_group_name_H-M   'P 1'
#
loop_
_entity.id
_entity.type
_entity.pdbx_description
1 polymer ?
#
loop_
_entity_poly.entity_id
_entity_poly.type
_entity_poly.pdbx_seq_one_letter_code
_entity_poly.pdbx_strand_id
1 'polypeptide(L)'
;MIERPPMLVFGQGPVVAPEHAQNIKATDIPLNEPKTKAGKWLRSAFVNARNRHWIATNHSHIQPLEGSMNRWGTEVISAGRELFKRGTTRNFIIMGGKTDETKKLGAESELIERGIVAPFANEMHLPITEAEKDSSNTFENLVNICNQVLDLPGGPEEVDSMGATFHLTRMKILMKLFDIKYRHVIGASDVMLYAAQTADQVDHATINDINARHDGNIVFNDTGLTRAVGDFHDEKSSAQKRAEEDLWTRVLLTVPEYSLPYFAKIQNDDRLMGIMRNFDTNFFPASDTEPSALMAHDIDIKIDTPDAIRLKLARIQRKLPDEAERDKWITEQKQGIGWPEKVEQKFQNILYLQAA
;
A
#
# COMPACT_ATOMS: atom_id res chain seq x y z
N MET A 1 20.57 -13.51 17.34
CA MET A 1 20.09 -13.05 16.02
C MET A 1 19.39 -11.73 16.25
N ILE A 2 19.71 -10.69 15.48
CA ILE A 2 18.90 -9.46 15.53
C ILE A 2 17.59 -9.78 14.80
N GLU A 3 16.51 -9.87 15.55
CA GLU A 3 15.18 -10.11 14.98
C GLU A 3 14.78 -8.86 14.18
N ARG A 4 14.54 -9.04 12.88
CA ARG A 4 14.07 -7.95 12.01
C ARG A 4 12.55 -7.82 12.21
N PRO A 5 12.00 -6.60 12.21
CA PRO A 5 10.56 -6.42 12.33
C PRO A 5 9.82 -7.12 11.18
N PRO A 6 8.56 -7.51 11.40
CA PRO A 6 7.75 -8.13 10.37
C PRO A 6 7.48 -7.16 9.21
N MET A 7 7.18 -7.74 8.05
CA MET A 7 6.81 -7.03 6.84
C MET A 7 5.28 -6.99 6.72
N LEU A 8 4.69 -5.79 6.81
CA LEU A 8 3.30 -5.55 6.50
C LEU A 8 3.11 -5.40 4.98
N VAL A 9 2.49 -6.40 4.36
CA VAL A 9 2.27 -6.48 2.91
C VAL A 9 0.87 -6.00 2.56
N PHE A 10 0.78 -4.90 1.82
CA PHE A 10 -0.46 -4.36 1.29
C PHE A 10 -0.83 -5.08 -0.01
N GLY A 11 -1.92 -5.85 0.03
CA GLY A 11 -2.67 -6.20 -1.17
C GLY A 11 -3.19 -4.95 -1.89
N GLN A 12 -3.58 -5.13 -3.14
CA GLN A 12 -4.16 -4.11 -3.99
C GLN A 12 -5.54 -3.65 -3.49
N GLY A 13 -6.25 -4.52 -2.76
CA GLY A 13 -7.67 -4.37 -2.43
C GLY A 13 -8.57 -4.88 -3.57
N PRO A 14 -9.86 -5.15 -3.30
CA PRO A 14 -10.76 -5.61 -4.35
C PRO A 14 -10.84 -4.58 -5.47
N VAL A 15 -10.91 -5.06 -6.71
CA VAL A 15 -11.25 -4.27 -7.90
C VAL A 15 -12.74 -3.93 -7.83
N VAL A 16 -13.19 -3.23 -6.80
CA VAL A 16 -14.47 -2.53 -6.87
C VAL A 16 -14.16 -1.25 -7.62
N ALA A 17 -14.31 -1.32 -8.93
CA ALA A 17 -14.41 -0.11 -9.73
C ALA A 17 -15.47 0.78 -9.08
N PRO A 18 -15.18 2.06 -8.80
CA PRO A 18 -16.25 3.03 -8.86
C PRO A 18 -16.75 2.92 -10.29
N GLU A 19 -17.96 2.39 -10.41
CA GLU A 19 -18.67 2.25 -11.67
C GLU A 19 -18.56 3.60 -12.38
N HIS A 20 -17.93 3.62 -13.57
CA HIS A 20 -17.68 4.78 -14.46
C HIS A 20 -16.31 5.50 -14.48
N ALA A 21 -15.17 4.84 -14.22
CA ALA A 21 -13.86 5.39 -14.61
C ALA A 21 -13.47 5.04 -16.07
N GLN A 22 -14.04 5.74 -17.06
CA GLN A 22 -13.62 5.63 -18.47
C GLN A 22 -12.33 6.44 -18.77
N ASN A 23 -11.41 5.77 -19.50
CA ASN A 23 -10.30 6.27 -20.32
C ASN A 23 -9.65 7.60 -19.91
N ILE A 24 -8.54 7.50 -19.16
CA ILE A 24 -7.60 8.60 -18.93
C ILE A 24 -6.36 8.36 -19.81
N LYS A 25 -6.10 9.24 -20.78
CA LYS A 25 -4.80 9.31 -21.47
C LYS A 25 -3.85 10.13 -20.59
N ALA A 26 -2.72 9.56 -20.21
CA ALA A 26 -1.70 10.23 -19.41
C ALA A 26 -0.83 11.12 -20.31
N THR A 27 -0.56 12.36 -19.86
CA THR A 27 0.50 13.21 -20.40
C THR A 27 1.51 13.55 -19.29
N ASP A 28 2.76 13.63 -19.73
CA ASP A 28 4.06 13.77 -19.07
C ASP A 28 4.13 14.33 -17.63
N ILE A 29 4.76 13.53 -16.74
CA ILE A 29 5.34 13.97 -15.46
C ILE A 29 6.83 13.59 -15.48
N PRO A 30 7.76 14.52 -15.23
CA PRO A 30 9.19 14.23 -15.30
C PRO A 30 9.67 13.41 -14.09
N LEU A 31 10.38 12.32 -14.39
CA LEU A 31 11.04 11.42 -13.44
C LEU A 31 12.45 11.92 -13.11
N ASN A 32 12.84 11.84 -11.82
CA ASN A 32 14.23 11.94 -11.41
C ASN A 32 14.63 10.74 -10.53
N GLU A 33 15.85 10.27 -10.77
CA GLU A 33 16.53 9.04 -10.33
C GLU A 33 16.64 8.74 -8.80
N PRO A 34 16.96 7.48 -8.42
CA PRO A 34 16.84 6.97 -7.05
C PRO A 34 18.07 7.32 -6.18
N LYS A 35 18.02 8.49 -5.52
CA LYS A 35 18.84 8.82 -4.34
C LYS A 35 18.08 8.59 -3.02
N THR A 36 17.13 7.65 -3.00
CA THR A 36 16.15 7.53 -1.90
C THR A 36 16.69 6.72 -0.71
N LYS A 37 16.18 7.00 0.50
CA LYS A 37 16.47 6.22 1.72
C LYS A 37 16.16 4.73 1.53
N ALA A 38 15.13 4.38 0.74
CA ALA A 38 14.78 3.00 0.39
C ALA A 38 15.92 2.26 -0.34
N GLY A 39 16.59 2.92 -1.30
CA GLY A 39 17.73 2.33 -2.01
C GLY A 39 18.98 2.13 -1.14
N LYS A 40 19.14 2.88 -0.04
CA LYS A 40 20.20 2.65 0.96
C LYS A 40 19.84 1.49 1.89
N TRP A 41 18.57 1.37 2.29
CA TRP A 41 18.08 0.24 3.07
C TRP A 41 18.20 -1.07 2.31
N LEU A 42 17.74 -1.12 1.05
CA LEU A 42 17.85 -2.32 0.20
C LEU A 42 19.31 -2.77 0.06
N ARG A 43 20.24 -1.82 -0.13
CA ARG A 43 21.68 -2.12 -0.11
C ARG A 43 22.13 -2.75 1.21
N SER A 44 21.77 -2.17 2.36
CA SER A 44 22.14 -2.73 3.67
C SER A 44 21.52 -4.11 3.92
N ALA A 45 20.25 -4.29 3.56
CA ALA A 45 19.52 -5.53 3.72
C ALA A 45 20.14 -6.67 2.89
N PHE A 46 20.55 -6.38 1.65
CA PHE A 46 21.08 -7.36 0.71
C PHE A 46 22.59 -7.59 0.83
N VAL A 47 23.38 -6.59 1.27
CA VAL A 47 24.82 -6.75 1.56
C VAL A 47 25.04 -7.73 2.72
N ASN A 48 24.18 -7.71 3.74
CA ASN A 48 24.26 -8.65 4.86
C ASN A 48 23.83 -10.09 4.49
N ALA A 49 23.16 -10.28 3.34
CA ALA A 49 22.69 -11.58 2.87
C ALA A 49 23.73 -12.35 2.02
N ARG A 50 24.76 -11.67 1.50
CA ARG A 50 25.80 -12.24 0.62
C ARG A 50 26.64 -13.38 1.25
N ASN A 51 26.52 -13.59 2.56
CA ASN A 51 27.19 -14.70 3.26
C ASN A 51 26.40 -16.03 3.23
N ARG A 52 25.26 -16.11 2.54
CA ARG A 52 24.51 -17.36 2.35
C ARG A 52 24.58 -17.77 0.87
N HIS A 53 25.38 -18.80 0.57
CA HIS A 53 25.44 -19.41 -0.76
C HIS A 53 24.08 -20.04 -1.11
N TRP A 54 23.29 -19.35 -1.94
CA TRP A 54 22.11 -19.94 -2.56
C TRP A 54 22.27 -19.86 -4.07
N ILE A 55 22.21 -21.05 -4.69
CA ILE A 55 22.32 -21.25 -6.13
C ILE A 55 21.12 -20.53 -6.78
N ALA A 56 21.41 -19.64 -7.72
CA ALA A 56 20.43 -18.99 -8.56
C ALA A 56 19.72 -20.04 -9.44
N THR A 57 18.58 -20.55 -8.97
CA THR A 57 17.65 -21.26 -9.85
C THR A 57 16.92 -20.21 -10.69
N ASN A 58 17.23 -20.21 -11.99
CA ASN A 58 16.55 -19.55 -13.11
C ASN A 58 15.40 -18.61 -12.72
N HIS A 59 15.65 -17.30 -12.83
CA HIS A 59 14.62 -16.26 -12.83
C HIS A 59 13.70 -16.47 -14.04
N SER A 60 12.64 -17.26 -13.86
CA SER A 60 11.53 -17.28 -14.80
C SER A 60 10.90 -15.89 -14.78
N HIS A 61 10.77 -15.28 -15.96
CA HIS A 61 9.94 -14.11 -16.23
C HIS A 61 8.74 -14.03 -15.29
N ILE A 62 8.39 -12.82 -14.81
CA ILE A 62 7.19 -12.56 -13.99
C ILE A 62 5.95 -13.01 -14.77
N GLN A 63 5.69 -14.30 -14.77
CA GLN A 63 4.51 -14.89 -15.39
C GLN A 63 3.42 -14.88 -14.33
N PRO A 64 2.21 -14.43 -14.68
CA PRO A 64 1.07 -14.56 -13.80
C PRO A 64 0.94 -16.02 -13.39
N LEU A 65 0.74 -16.27 -12.09
CA LEU A 65 0.30 -17.58 -11.63
C LEU A 65 -1.06 -17.84 -12.30
N GLU A 66 -1.16 -18.90 -13.12
CA GLU A 66 -2.39 -19.25 -13.83
C GLU A 66 -3.60 -19.15 -12.89
N GLY A 67 -4.49 -18.19 -13.20
CA GLY A 67 -5.81 -18.08 -12.60
C GLY A 67 -5.97 -17.40 -11.24
N SER A 68 -5.11 -16.50 -10.74
CA SER A 68 -5.43 -15.89 -9.43
C SER A 68 -5.03 -14.45 -9.09
N MET A 69 -4.06 -13.79 -9.71
CA MET A 69 -3.80 -12.36 -9.42
C MET A 69 -3.38 -11.58 -10.65
N ASN A 70 -3.68 -10.29 -10.66
CA ASN A 70 -3.19 -9.41 -11.72
C ASN A 70 -1.68 -9.18 -11.59
N ARG A 71 -1.14 -8.43 -12.56
CA ARG A 71 0.29 -8.18 -12.62
C ARG A 71 0.86 -7.52 -11.36
N TRP A 72 0.13 -6.60 -10.74
CA TRP A 72 0.57 -5.89 -9.54
C TRP A 72 0.65 -6.81 -8.32
N GLY A 73 -0.36 -7.66 -8.11
CA GLY A 73 -0.32 -8.68 -7.06
C GLY A 73 0.81 -9.72 -7.28
N THR A 74 1.08 -10.07 -8.54
CA THR A 74 2.20 -10.95 -8.89
C THR A 74 3.56 -10.31 -8.58
N GLU A 75 3.71 -9.01 -8.81
CA GLU A 75 4.91 -8.26 -8.44
C GLU A 75 5.11 -8.23 -6.92
N VAL A 76 4.03 -8.01 -6.15
CA VAL A 76 4.05 -8.03 -4.68
C VAL A 76 4.49 -9.40 -4.15
N ILE A 77 3.96 -10.50 -4.69
CA ILE A 77 4.43 -11.86 -4.36
C ILE A 77 5.93 -11.99 -4.65
N SER A 78 6.35 -11.60 -5.86
CA SER A 78 7.74 -11.79 -6.31
C SER A 78 8.73 -11.04 -5.42
N ALA A 79 8.38 -9.80 -5.05
CA ALA A 79 9.15 -9.03 -4.10
C ALA A 79 9.20 -9.69 -2.71
N GLY A 80 8.07 -10.19 -2.21
CA GLY A 80 8.01 -10.93 -0.94
C GLY A 80 8.92 -12.17 -0.92
N ARG A 81 8.92 -12.95 -2.01
CA ARG A 81 9.82 -14.10 -2.20
C ARG A 81 11.29 -13.69 -2.15
N GLU A 82 11.67 -12.64 -2.87
CA GLU A 82 13.06 -12.16 -2.89
C GLU A 82 13.52 -11.66 -1.50
N LEU A 83 12.65 -10.97 -0.76
CA LEU A 83 12.95 -10.55 0.61
C LEU A 83 13.15 -11.74 1.54
N PHE A 84 12.32 -12.79 1.43
CA PHE A 84 12.48 -14.01 2.21
C PHE A 84 13.75 -14.77 1.86
N LYS A 85 13.96 -15.06 0.57
CA LYS A 85 15.13 -15.81 0.06
C LYS A 85 16.45 -15.21 0.53
N ARG A 86 16.50 -13.88 0.63
CA ARG A 86 17.69 -13.13 1.05
C ARG A 86 17.78 -12.93 2.57
N GLY A 87 16.87 -13.51 3.34
CA GLY A 87 16.82 -13.39 4.80
C GLY A 87 16.53 -11.97 5.28
N THR A 88 15.92 -11.14 4.44
CA THR A 88 15.62 -9.75 4.78
C THR A 88 14.42 -9.64 5.71
N THR A 89 13.43 -10.51 5.51
CA THR A 89 12.32 -10.71 6.44
C THR A 89 11.96 -12.19 6.47
N ARG A 90 11.43 -12.65 7.61
CA ARG A 90 10.88 -14.00 7.79
C ARG A 90 9.39 -13.98 8.08
N ASN A 91 8.90 -12.89 8.69
CA ASN A 91 7.55 -12.74 9.18
C ASN A 91 6.81 -11.76 8.26
N PHE A 92 5.70 -12.18 7.70
CA PHE A 92 4.85 -11.40 6.81
C PHE A 92 3.46 -11.28 7.41
N ILE A 93 2.99 -10.04 7.57
CA ILE A 93 1.62 -9.73 7.93
C ILE A 93 0.96 -9.27 6.63
N ILE A 94 0.02 -10.03 6.09
CA ILE A 94 -0.50 -9.86 4.74
C ILE A 94 -1.94 -9.39 4.84
N MET A 95 -2.24 -8.23 4.28
CA MET A 95 -3.60 -7.72 4.15
C MET A 95 -4.11 -7.84 2.73
N GLY A 96 -5.38 -8.15 2.58
CA GLY A 96 -6.01 -8.37 1.29
C GLY A 96 -7.35 -9.09 1.45
N GLY A 97 -8.44 -8.33 1.36
CA GLY A 97 -9.79 -8.83 1.52
C GLY A 97 -10.27 -9.76 0.41
N LYS A 98 -11.56 -10.10 0.42
CA LYS A 98 -12.17 -10.95 -0.61
C LYS A 98 -12.01 -10.35 -2.00
N THR A 99 -11.44 -11.11 -2.94
CA THR A 99 -11.48 -10.76 -4.36
C THR A 99 -12.85 -11.15 -4.91
N ASP A 100 -13.67 -10.18 -5.31
CA ASP A 100 -14.94 -10.30 -6.05
C ASP A 100 -15.74 -11.61 -5.82
N GLU A 101 -16.86 -11.54 -5.09
CA GLU A 101 -17.69 -12.69 -4.67
C GLU A 101 -18.09 -13.65 -5.82
N THR A 102 -18.03 -13.17 -7.07
CA THR A 102 -18.38 -13.91 -8.27
C THR A 102 -17.33 -14.93 -8.72
N LYS A 103 -16.06 -14.79 -8.29
CA LYS A 103 -14.98 -15.71 -8.63
C LYS A 103 -14.70 -16.60 -7.42
N LYS A 104 -14.59 -17.92 -7.63
CA LYS A 104 -14.21 -18.92 -6.60
C LYS A 104 -12.75 -18.75 -6.08
N LEU A 105 -12.20 -17.55 -6.17
CA LEU A 105 -10.86 -17.21 -5.74
C LEU A 105 -10.90 -16.89 -4.25
N GLY A 106 -9.88 -17.34 -3.52
CA GLY A 106 -9.71 -17.01 -2.09
C GLY A 106 -9.50 -15.51 -1.87
N ALA A 107 -9.36 -15.09 -0.62
CA ALA A 107 -9.02 -13.69 -0.33
C ALA A 107 -7.67 -13.32 -0.96
N GLU A 108 -7.46 -12.03 -1.28
CA GLU A 108 -6.22 -11.57 -1.90
C GLU A 108 -5.01 -11.91 -1.02
N SER A 109 -5.15 -11.79 0.30
CA SER A 109 -4.12 -12.16 1.26
C SER A 109 -3.74 -13.63 1.20
N GLU A 110 -4.70 -14.54 1.01
CA GLU A 110 -4.44 -15.98 0.86
C GLU A 110 -3.70 -16.30 -0.44
N LEU A 111 -4.00 -15.55 -1.51
CA LEU A 111 -3.32 -15.69 -2.80
C LEU A 111 -1.87 -15.19 -2.71
N ILE A 112 -1.65 -14.05 -2.05
CA ILE A 112 -0.32 -13.51 -1.79
C ILE A 112 0.47 -14.45 -0.88
N GLU A 113 -0.14 -14.93 0.22
CA GLU A 113 0.46 -15.88 1.16
C GLU A 113 0.92 -17.14 0.44
N ARG A 114 0.01 -17.81 -0.29
CA ARG A 114 0.34 -19.01 -1.07
C ARG A 114 1.44 -18.71 -2.07
N GLY A 115 1.36 -17.56 -2.73
CA GLY A 115 2.39 -17.07 -3.64
C GLY A 115 3.76 -16.99 -2.98
N ILE A 116 3.86 -16.39 -1.80
CA ILE A 116 5.13 -16.23 -1.08
C ILE A 116 5.64 -17.57 -0.54
N VAL A 117 4.77 -18.41 0.04
CA VAL A 117 5.16 -19.62 0.78
C VAL A 117 5.45 -20.82 -0.14
N ALA A 118 4.61 -21.08 -1.15
CA ALA A 118 4.66 -22.31 -1.94
C ALA A 118 6.04 -22.65 -2.56
N PRO A 119 6.83 -21.68 -3.06
CA PRO A 119 8.18 -21.98 -3.60
C PRO A 119 9.15 -22.54 -2.57
N PHE A 120 8.92 -22.32 -1.28
CA PHE A 120 9.81 -22.69 -0.19
C PHE A 120 9.34 -23.95 0.56
N ALA A 121 8.29 -24.65 0.08
CA ALA A 121 7.67 -25.77 0.80
C ALA A 121 8.63 -26.91 1.20
N ASN A 122 9.78 -27.03 0.51
CA ASN A 122 10.81 -28.03 0.79
C ASN A 122 11.99 -27.49 1.62
N GLU A 123 11.93 -26.24 2.08
CA GLU A 123 12.99 -25.61 2.88
C GLU A 123 12.81 -25.86 4.37
N MET A 124 13.93 -25.89 5.10
CA MET A 124 13.96 -26.12 6.56
C MET A 124 13.30 -25.00 7.37
N HIS A 125 13.22 -23.81 6.79
CA HIS A 125 12.56 -22.65 7.38
C HIS A 125 11.61 -22.07 6.36
N LEU A 126 10.33 -22.00 6.72
CA LEU A 126 9.30 -21.37 5.91
C LEU A 126 9.11 -19.89 6.34
N PRO A 127 8.59 -19.05 5.43
CA PRO A 127 8.00 -17.77 5.82
C PRO A 127 6.92 -18.00 6.88
N ILE A 128 6.89 -17.14 7.90
CA ILE A 128 5.80 -17.10 8.88
C ILE A 128 4.83 -16.05 8.37
N THR A 129 3.57 -16.43 8.15
CA THR A 129 2.55 -15.59 7.53
C THR A 129 1.33 -15.45 8.41
N GLU A 130 0.80 -14.23 8.51
CA GLU A 130 -0.48 -13.92 9.12
C GLU A 130 -1.33 -13.16 8.09
N ALA A 131 -2.43 -13.77 7.63
CA ALA A 131 -3.24 -13.24 6.54
C ALA A 131 -4.62 -12.76 7.04
N GLU A 132 -4.94 -11.49 6.77
CA GLU A 132 -6.27 -10.92 7.00
C GLU A 132 -7.13 -11.11 5.75
N LYS A 133 -8.27 -11.79 5.87
CA LYS A 133 -9.07 -12.28 4.73
C LYS A 133 -10.52 -11.81 4.72
N ASP A 134 -10.97 -11.18 5.80
CA ASP A 134 -12.39 -10.91 6.03
C ASP A 134 -12.81 -9.49 5.62
N SER A 135 -11.85 -8.60 5.42
CA SER A 135 -12.11 -7.22 5.05
C SER A 135 -12.72 -7.07 3.64
N SER A 136 -13.50 -6.00 3.47
CA SER A 136 -14.05 -5.58 2.18
C SER A 136 -13.29 -4.40 1.55
N ASN A 137 -12.42 -3.74 2.32
CA ASN A 137 -11.69 -2.55 1.88
C ASN A 137 -10.43 -2.29 2.73
N THR A 138 -9.59 -1.35 2.29
CA THR A 138 -8.29 -1.05 2.92
C THR A 138 -8.38 -0.58 4.37
N PHE A 139 -9.44 0.14 4.77
CA PHE A 139 -9.60 0.56 6.16
C PHE A 139 -9.94 -0.61 7.07
N GLU A 140 -10.83 -1.50 6.62
CA GLU A 140 -11.15 -2.71 7.39
C GLU A 140 -9.95 -3.64 7.51
N ASN A 141 -9.14 -3.79 6.45
CA ASN A 141 -7.85 -4.48 6.51
C ASN A 141 -7.00 -3.95 7.66
N LEU A 142 -6.82 -2.63 7.74
CA LEU A 142 -5.97 -2.00 8.75
C LEU A 142 -6.54 -2.12 10.16
N VAL A 143 -7.86 -1.93 10.33
CA VAL A 143 -8.53 -2.16 11.62
C VAL A 143 -8.31 -3.60 12.09
N ASN A 144 -8.54 -4.57 11.20
CA ASN A 144 -8.41 -5.98 11.53
C ASN A 144 -6.95 -6.32 11.88
N ILE A 145 -5.97 -5.87 11.09
CA ILE A 145 -4.55 -6.06 11.39
C ILE A 145 -4.13 -5.42 12.72
N CYS A 146 -4.62 -4.21 13.03
CA CYS A 146 -4.33 -3.59 14.33
C CYS A 146 -4.84 -4.48 15.47
N ASN A 147 -6.12 -4.87 15.42
CA ASN A 147 -6.77 -5.62 16.49
C ASN A 147 -6.28 -7.08 16.61
N GLN A 148 -5.93 -7.72 15.49
CA GLN A 148 -5.63 -9.16 15.44
C GLN A 148 -4.13 -9.45 15.50
N VAL A 149 -3.27 -8.47 15.25
CA VAL A 149 -1.82 -8.69 15.13
C VAL A 149 -1.03 -7.64 15.90
N LEU A 150 -1.18 -6.36 15.54
CA LEU A 150 -0.27 -5.32 16.02
C LEU A 150 -0.49 -4.98 17.51
N ASP A 151 -1.73 -4.99 17.97
CA ASP A 151 -2.09 -4.57 19.32
C ASP A 151 -2.23 -5.72 20.33
N LEU A 152 -1.97 -6.95 19.88
CA LEU A 152 -1.94 -8.10 20.77
C LEU A 152 -0.71 -8.08 21.67
N PRO A 153 -0.76 -8.70 22.87
CA PRO A 153 0.42 -8.90 23.69
C PRO A 153 1.53 -9.64 22.93
N GLY A 154 2.69 -9.01 22.80
CA GLY A 154 3.80 -9.54 22.00
C GLY A 154 3.73 -9.20 20.50
N GLY A 155 2.75 -8.40 20.09
CA GLY A 155 2.69 -7.79 18.76
C GLY A 155 3.91 -6.91 18.48
N PRO A 156 4.28 -6.73 17.20
CA PRO A 156 5.45 -5.94 16.84
C PRO A 156 5.25 -4.45 17.16
N GLU A 157 6.23 -3.83 17.82
CA GLU A 157 6.20 -2.38 18.07
C GLU A 157 6.25 -1.57 16.77
N GLU A 158 6.98 -2.07 15.77
CA GLU A 158 7.24 -1.40 14.51
C GLU A 158 7.30 -2.41 13.36
N VAL A 159 6.89 -2.00 12.16
CA VAL A 159 6.91 -2.83 10.95
C VAL A 159 7.73 -2.19 9.82
N ASP A 160 8.24 -3.02 8.91
CA ASP A 160 8.52 -2.56 7.55
C ASP A 160 7.26 -2.80 6.71
N SER A 161 7.01 -2.01 5.67
CA SER A 161 5.83 -2.18 4.83
C SER A 161 6.17 -2.25 3.34
N MET A 162 5.46 -3.11 2.61
CA MET A 162 5.64 -3.34 1.18
C MET A 162 4.29 -3.37 0.46
N GLY A 163 4.25 -2.84 -0.75
CA GLY A 163 3.08 -2.90 -1.62
C GLY A 163 3.46 -2.56 -3.06
N ALA A 164 2.47 -2.53 -3.96
CA ALA A 164 2.71 -2.05 -5.32
C ALA A 164 3.18 -0.59 -5.30
N THR A 165 4.07 -0.21 -6.21
CA THR A 165 4.78 1.08 -6.14
C THR A 165 3.87 2.31 -6.24
N PHE A 166 2.73 2.19 -6.90
CA PHE A 166 1.74 3.28 -6.96
C PHE A 166 0.99 3.48 -5.63
N HIS A 167 1.00 2.50 -4.70
CA HIS A 167 0.36 2.61 -3.39
C HIS A 167 1.23 3.28 -2.31
N LEU A 168 2.52 3.50 -2.55
CA LEU A 168 3.46 3.86 -1.48
C LEU A 168 3.09 5.14 -0.74
N THR A 169 2.59 6.13 -1.47
CA THR A 169 2.11 7.38 -0.89
C THR A 169 0.94 7.14 0.06
N ARG A 170 -0.07 6.42 -0.44
CA ARG A 170 -1.25 6.02 0.34
C ARG A 170 -0.87 5.23 1.60
N MET A 171 0.04 4.26 1.45
CA MET A 171 0.52 3.44 2.57
C MET A 171 1.12 4.31 3.67
N LYS A 172 2.03 5.24 3.35
CA LYS A 172 2.63 6.14 4.35
C LYS A 172 1.60 6.96 5.11
N ILE A 173 0.59 7.48 4.41
CA ILE A 173 -0.51 8.23 5.02
C ILE A 173 -1.32 7.32 5.93
N LEU A 174 -1.70 6.14 5.47
CA LEU A 174 -2.48 5.19 6.25
C LEU A 174 -1.77 4.72 7.51
N MET A 175 -0.47 4.45 7.41
CA MET A 175 0.34 4.08 8.58
C MET A 175 0.34 5.21 9.62
N LYS A 176 0.42 6.48 9.20
CA LYS A 176 0.29 7.62 10.12
C LYS A 176 -1.12 7.80 10.66
N LEU A 177 -2.12 7.63 9.80
CA LEU A 177 -3.52 7.77 10.16
C LEU A 177 -3.92 6.76 11.24
N PHE A 178 -3.45 5.51 11.13
CA PHE A 178 -3.70 4.42 12.09
C PHE A 178 -2.69 4.35 13.25
N ASP A 179 -1.80 5.34 13.36
CA ASP A 179 -0.73 5.37 14.36
C ASP A 179 0.13 4.10 14.37
N ILE A 180 0.37 3.51 13.20
CA ILE A 180 1.22 2.33 13.04
C ILE A 180 2.65 2.81 12.84
N LYS A 181 3.54 2.49 13.78
CA LYS A 181 4.96 2.80 13.66
C LYS A 181 5.58 1.99 12.53
N TYR A 182 6.39 2.64 11.69
CA TYR A 182 7.10 1.98 10.60
C TYR A 182 8.46 2.61 10.33
N ARG A 183 9.42 1.77 9.94
CA ARG A 183 10.76 2.23 9.52
C ARG A 183 10.81 2.54 8.03
N HIS A 184 10.22 1.66 7.21
CA HIS A 184 10.32 1.73 5.76
C HIS A 184 8.98 1.41 5.09
N VAL A 185 8.73 2.09 3.97
CA VAL A 185 7.67 1.76 3.02
C VAL A 185 8.35 1.56 1.67
N ILE A 186 8.20 0.38 1.08
CA ILE A 186 9.02 -0.12 -0.02
C ILE A 186 8.14 -0.57 -1.19
N GLY A 187 8.45 -0.13 -2.41
CA GLY A 187 7.79 -0.61 -3.62
C GLY A 187 8.22 -2.02 -3.97
N ALA A 188 7.27 -2.88 -4.35
CA ALA A 188 7.57 -4.20 -4.88
C ALA A 188 8.51 -4.11 -6.11
N SER A 189 8.30 -3.13 -7.00
CA SER A 189 9.20 -2.88 -8.12
C SER A 189 10.63 -2.53 -7.68
N ASP A 190 10.80 -1.79 -6.58
CA ASP A 190 12.13 -1.40 -6.08
C ASP A 190 12.92 -2.62 -5.59
N VAL A 191 12.24 -3.55 -4.91
CA VAL A 191 12.82 -4.83 -4.50
C VAL A 191 13.24 -5.64 -5.72
N MET A 192 12.36 -5.76 -6.72
CA MET A 192 12.63 -6.54 -7.92
C MET A 192 13.74 -5.94 -8.79
N LEU A 193 13.76 -4.61 -8.96
CA LEU A 193 14.84 -3.90 -9.65
C LEU A 193 16.18 -4.13 -8.95
N TYR A 194 16.21 -4.01 -7.62
CA TYR A 194 17.44 -4.25 -6.86
C TYR A 194 17.89 -5.72 -6.98
N ALA A 195 16.96 -6.67 -6.90
CA ALA A 195 17.27 -8.09 -7.06
C ALA A 195 17.86 -8.40 -8.44
N ALA A 196 17.28 -7.84 -9.52
CA ALA A 196 17.74 -7.99 -10.89
C ALA A 196 19.13 -7.35 -11.14
N GLN A 197 19.38 -6.18 -10.53
CA GLN A 197 20.67 -5.49 -10.61
C GLN A 197 21.80 -6.19 -9.84
N THR A 198 21.45 -6.97 -8.82
CA THR A 198 22.42 -7.61 -7.92
C THR A 198 22.54 -9.13 -8.10
N ALA A 199 21.85 -9.67 -9.11
CA ALA A 199 22.04 -11.05 -9.55
C ALA A 199 23.46 -11.26 -10.11
N ASP A 200 23.94 -12.51 -10.10
CA ASP A 200 25.27 -12.87 -10.61
C ASP A 200 25.47 -12.46 -12.07
N GLN A 201 24.38 -12.51 -12.85
CA GLN A 201 24.25 -11.86 -14.14
C GLN A 201 23.10 -10.87 -14.05
N VAL A 202 23.34 -9.62 -14.41
CA VAL A 202 22.32 -8.57 -14.40
C VAL A 202 21.15 -8.97 -15.28
N ASP A 203 19.96 -9.06 -14.70
CA ASP A 203 18.75 -9.44 -15.42
C ASP A 203 18.14 -8.22 -16.13
N HIS A 204 18.70 -7.90 -17.29
CA HIS A 204 18.26 -6.79 -18.14
C HIS A 204 16.81 -6.96 -18.63
N ALA A 205 16.31 -8.19 -18.76
CA ALA A 205 14.94 -8.42 -19.21
C ALA A 205 13.94 -7.98 -18.14
N THR A 206 14.17 -8.37 -16.87
CA THR A 206 13.34 -7.94 -15.74
C THR A 206 13.43 -6.42 -15.52
N ILE A 207 14.63 -5.83 -15.63
CA ILE A 207 14.80 -4.37 -15.51
C ILE A 207 14.02 -3.63 -16.60
N ASN A 208 14.15 -4.05 -17.86
CA ASN A 208 13.46 -3.42 -18.97
C ASN A 208 11.94 -3.56 -18.86
N ASP A 209 11.44 -4.73 -18.42
CA ASP A 209 10.01 -4.94 -18.19
C ASP A 209 9.46 -4.06 -17.06
N ILE A 210 10.18 -3.91 -15.93
CA ILE A 210 9.76 -3.01 -14.86
C ILE A 210 9.76 -1.55 -15.34
N ASN A 211 10.83 -1.11 -16.01
CA ASN A 211 10.90 0.26 -16.53
C ASN A 211 9.76 0.53 -17.53
N ALA A 212 9.55 -0.38 -18.48
CA ALA A 212 8.46 -0.33 -19.46
C ALA A 212 7.06 -0.17 -18.84
N ARG A 213 6.81 -0.78 -17.68
CA ARG A 213 5.50 -0.74 -17.00
C ARG A 213 5.29 0.52 -16.16
N HIS A 214 6.37 1.08 -15.63
CA HIS A 214 6.34 2.21 -14.71
C HIS A 214 6.59 3.54 -15.40
N ASP A 215 7.25 3.55 -16.56
CA ASP A 215 7.36 4.70 -17.46
C ASP A 215 6.10 4.73 -18.33
N GLY A 216 5.25 5.74 -18.15
CA GLY A 216 3.94 5.87 -18.83
C GLY A 216 3.96 5.99 -20.37
N ASN A 217 5.08 5.67 -21.03
CA ASN A 217 5.28 5.76 -22.47
C ASN A 217 5.45 4.36 -23.09
N ILE A 218 4.36 3.59 -23.19
CA ILE A 218 4.28 2.53 -24.19
C ILE A 218 3.03 2.73 -25.04
N VAL A 219 3.29 3.19 -26.26
CA VAL A 219 2.45 3.00 -27.43
C VAL A 219 2.39 1.50 -27.70
N PHE A 220 1.19 0.91 -27.66
CA PHE A 220 0.96 -0.37 -28.33
C PHE A 220 1.20 -0.13 -29.83
N ASN A 221 2.40 -0.48 -30.33
CA ASN A 221 2.68 -0.39 -31.76
C ASN A 221 1.96 -1.54 -32.50
N ASP A 222 1.22 -1.17 -33.54
CA ASP A 222 0.46 -2.03 -34.48
C ASP A 222 1.32 -3.06 -35.25
N THR A 223 2.61 -3.21 -34.96
CA THR A 223 3.51 -4.12 -35.66
C THR A 223 3.75 -5.40 -34.87
N GLY A 224 2.72 -6.25 -34.78
CA GLY A 224 2.82 -7.70 -34.98
C GLY A 224 3.98 -8.49 -34.34
N LEU A 225 4.38 -8.18 -33.11
CA LEU A 225 5.25 -9.06 -32.30
C LEU A 225 4.50 -9.51 -31.05
N THR A 226 3.54 -10.40 -31.27
CA THR A 226 2.91 -11.25 -30.27
C THR A 226 3.96 -12.20 -29.68
N ARG A 227 4.59 -11.77 -28.59
CA ARG A 227 5.21 -12.70 -27.65
C ARG A 227 4.30 -12.81 -26.43
N ALA A 228 3.28 -13.66 -26.57
CA ALA A 228 2.44 -14.25 -25.52
C ALA A 228 2.49 -13.56 -24.14
N VAL A 229 2.11 -12.28 -24.11
CA VAL A 229 1.59 -11.64 -22.91
C VAL A 229 0.10 -11.94 -23.06
N GLY A 230 -0.39 -12.95 -22.32
CA GLY A 230 -1.78 -13.40 -22.43
C GLY A 230 -2.75 -12.22 -22.46
N ASP A 231 -3.87 -12.37 -23.14
CA ASP A 231 -4.89 -11.34 -23.34
C ASP A 231 -5.27 -10.59 -22.03
N PHE A 232 -4.55 -9.52 -21.70
CA PHE A 232 -4.85 -8.62 -20.57
C PHE A 232 -5.55 -7.38 -21.14
N HIS A 233 -6.76 -7.57 -21.64
CA HIS A 233 -7.49 -6.54 -22.38
C HIS A 233 -8.01 -5.37 -21.52
N ASP A 234 -7.81 -5.34 -20.20
CA ASP A 234 -8.34 -4.29 -19.30
C ASP A 234 -7.41 -3.89 -18.13
N GLU A 235 -6.07 -3.95 -18.27
CA GLU A 235 -5.17 -3.51 -17.19
C GLU A 235 -4.81 -2.01 -17.29
N LYS A 236 -5.20 -1.23 -16.27
CA LYS A 236 -4.83 0.19 -16.13
C LYS A 236 -3.32 0.35 -15.99
N SER A 237 -2.74 1.35 -16.67
CA SER A 237 -1.31 1.67 -16.60
C SER A 237 -0.90 2.13 -15.18
N SER A 238 0.40 2.10 -14.87
CA SER A 238 0.93 2.64 -13.59
C SER A 238 0.52 4.09 -13.37
N ALA A 239 0.52 4.91 -14.44
CA ALA A 239 0.08 6.30 -14.38
C ALA A 239 -1.42 6.42 -14.07
N GLN A 240 -2.27 5.60 -14.68
CA GLN A 240 -3.70 5.57 -14.38
C GLN A 240 -3.97 5.10 -12.94
N LYS A 241 -3.21 4.11 -12.46
CA LYS A 241 -3.29 3.66 -11.07
C LYS A 241 -2.83 4.72 -10.08
N ARG A 242 -1.72 5.41 -10.34
CA ARG A 242 -1.32 6.58 -9.53
C ARG A 242 -2.39 7.65 -9.53
N ALA A 243 -3.05 7.88 -10.65
CA ALA A 243 -4.12 8.86 -10.73
C ALA A 243 -5.31 8.51 -9.81
N GLU A 244 -5.70 7.24 -9.76
CA GLU A 244 -6.72 6.74 -8.81
C GLU A 244 -6.26 6.90 -7.35
N GLU A 245 -5.01 6.58 -7.06
CA GLU A 245 -4.43 6.73 -5.73
C GLU A 245 -4.35 8.20 -5.28
N ASP A 246 -4.09 9.12 -6.20
CA ASP A 246 -4.09 10.56 -5.92
C ASP A 246 -5.49 11.04 -5.53
N LEU A 247 -6.53 10.62 -6.26
CA LEU A 247 -7.92 10.95 -5.92
C LEU A 247 -8.30 10.37 -4.56
N TRP A 248 -7.95 9.12 -4.31
CA TRP A 248 -8.21 8.47 -3.02
C TRP A 248 -7.49 9.17 -1.87
N THR A 249 -6.22 9.52 -2.10
CA THR A 249 -5.42 10.26 -1.13
C THR A 249 -6.01 11.64 -0.88
N ARG A 250 -6.51 12.34 -1.91
CA ARG A 250 -7.20 13.61 -1.74
C ARG A 250 -8.42 13.47 -0.83
N VAL A 251 -9.25 12.43 -1.02
CA VAL A 251 -10.41 12.13 -0.14
C VAL A 251 -9.97 12.01 1.32
N LEU A 252 -8.90 11.26 1.60
CA LEU A 252 -8.38 11.10 2.97
C LEU A 252 -8.02 12.42 3.65
N LEU A 253 -7.57 13.39 2.86
CA LEU A 253 -7.02 14.65 3.33
C LEU A 253 -8.07 15.77 3.39
N THR A 254 -9.23 15.57 2.76
CA THR A 254 -10.30 16.58 2.66
C THR A 254 -11.60 16.18 3.34
N VAL A 255 -11.91 14.89 3.44
CA VAL A 255 -13.20 14.40 3.98
C VAL A 255 -12.95 13.61 5.27
N PRO A 256 -13.06 14.23 6.47
CA PRO A 256 -12.76 13.56 7.73
C PRO A 256 -13.68 12.35 7.97
N GLU A 257 -14.98 12.47 7.68
CA GLU A 257 -15.96 11.40 7.87
C GLU A 257 -15.74 10.19 6.95
N TYR A 258 -14.83 10.27 5.97
CA TYR A 258 -14.47 9.11 5.17
C TYR A 258 -13.79 8.01 6.00
N SER A 259 -13.05 8.41 7.06
CA SER A 259 -12.21 7.52 7.87
C SER A 259 -12.71 7.33 9.31
N LEU A 260 -13.29 8.36 9.92
CA LEU A 260 -13.70 8.37 11.33
C LEU A 260 -14.51 7.14 11.79
N PRO A 261 -15.52 6.66 11.02
CA PRO A 261 -16.32 5.51 11.45
C PRO A 261 -15.51 4.22 11.61
N TYR A 262 -14.40 4.07 10.90
CA TYR A 262 -13.54 2.88 11.01
C TYR A 262 -12.75 2.87 12.32
N PHE A 263 -12.38 4.03 12.85
CA PHE A 263 -11.61 4.11 14.10
C PHE A 263 -12.44 3.66 15.32
N ALA A 264 -13.77 3.72 15.25
CA ALA A 264 -14.65 3.16 16.28
C ALA A 264 -14.41 1.67 16.52
N LYS A 265 -13.87 0.96 15.53
CA LYS A 265 -13.60 -0.48 15.58
C LYS A 265 -12.23 -0.83 16.18
N ILE A 266 -11.39 0.16 16.53
CA ILE A 266 -10.09 -0.06 17.17
C ILE A 266 -10.31 -0.45 18.64
N GLN A 267 -9.84 -1.63 19.01
CA GLN A 267 -10.08 -2.21 20.34
C GLN A 267 -9.05 -1.76 21.37
N ASN A 268 -7.83 -1.44 20.96
CA ASN A 268 -6.79 -0.96 21.85
C ASN A 268 -6.99 0.54 22.16
N ASP A 269 -7.13 0.87 23.44
CA ASP A 269 -7.37 2.25 23.91
C ASP A 269 -6.20 3.19 23.57
N ASP A 270 -4.96 2.76 23.78
CA ASP A 270 -3.78 3.58 23.51
C ASP A 270 -3.65 3.90 22.03
N ARG A 271 -3.86 2.91 21.15
CA ARG A 271 -3.89 3.12 19.70
C ARG A 271 -5.04 4.04 19.30
N LEU A 272 -6.26 3.82 19.81
CA LEU A 272 -7.39 4.69 19.51
C LEU A 272 -7.05 6.14 19.86
N MET A 273 -6.50 6.38 21.06
CA MET A 273 -6.11 7.73 21.48
C MET A 273 -4.97 8.30 20.63
N GLY A 274 -4.00 7.48 20.22
CA GLY A 274 -2.94 7.85 19.28
C GLY A 274 -3.50 8.30 17.92
N ILE A 275 -4.42 7.52 17.37
CA ILE A 275 -5.16 7.83 16.13
C ILE A 275 -5.91 9.15 16.29
N MET A 276 -6.68 9.35 17.37
CA MET A 276 -7.43 10.59 17.59
C MET A 276 -6.50 11.81 17.67
N ARG A 277 -5.39 11.72 18.40
CA ARG A 277 -4.40 12.81 18.45
C ARG A 277 -3.81 13.09 17.08
N ASN A 278 -3.39 12.07 16.33
CA ASN A 278 -2.84 12.23 14.99
C ASN A 278 -3.87 12.86 14.03
N PHE A 279 -5.13 12.44 14.14
CA PHE A 279 -6.22 12.98 13.35
C PHE A 279 -6.44 14.47 13.64
N ASP A 280 -6.49 14.83 14.93
CA ASP A 280 -6.73 16.19 15.42
C ASP A 280 -5.55 17.15 15.21
N THR A 281 -4.33 16.64 15.05
CA THR A 281 -3.13 17.48 14.93
C THR A 281 -2.58 17.55 13.51
N ASN A 282 -2.58 16.43 12.79
CA ASN A 282 -1.87 16.31 11.51
C ASN A 282 -2.82 16.27 10.32
N PHE A 283 -4.02 15.70 10.47
CA PHE A 283 -4.96 15.50 9.36
C PHE A 283 -6.02 16.60 9.31
N PHE A 284 -6.68 16.89 10.42
CA PHE A 284 -7.79 17.84 10.46
C PHE A 284 -7.73 18.72 11.72
N PRO A 285 -6.65 19.51 11.87
CA PRO A 285 -6.51 20.42 13.00
C PRO A 285 -7.53 21.54 12.97
N ALA A 286 -7.81 22.07 14.16
CA ALA A 286 -8.53 23.32 14.30
C ALA A 286 -7.80 24.43 13.55
N SER A 287 -8.57 25.37 13.03
CA SER A 287 -8.08 26.62 12.46
C SER A 287 -8.60 27.80 13.26
N ASP A 288 -8.16 29.02 12.92
CA ASP A 288 -8.64 30.24 13.57
C ASP A 288 -10.16 30.43 13.41
N THR A 289 -10.76 29.80 12.39
CA THR A 289 -12.17 29.99 12.02
C THR A 289 -13.04 28.76 12.21
N GLU A 290 -12.45 27.58 12.39
CA GLU A 290 -13.17 26.31 12.45
C GLU A 290 -12.59 25.41 13.54
N PRO A 291 -13.44 24.75 14.35
CA PRO A 291 -12.96 23.74 15.27
C PRO A 291 -12.31 22.57 14.51
N SER A 292 -11.54 21.74 15.21
CA SER A 292 -11.01 20.53 14.59
C SER A 292 -12.13 19.60 14.14
N ALA A 293 -11.82 18.68 13.22
CA ALA A 293 -12.84 17.74 12.76
C ALA A 293 -13.40 16.87 13.89
N LEU A 294 -12.61 16.51 14.91
CA LEU A 294 -13.13 15.77 16.06
C LEU A 294 -14.12 16.60 16.88
N MET A 295 -13.78 17.85 17.17
CA MET A 295 -14.65 18.77 17.90
C MET A 295 -15.96 19.05 17.15
N ALA A 296 -15.91 19.11 15.81
CA ALA A 296 -17.11 19.25 14.98
C ALA A 296 -18.07 18.04 15.08
N HIS A 297 -17.59 16.90 15.58
CA HIS A 297 -18.40 15.70 15.88
C HIS A 297 -18.56 15.46 17.39
N ASP A 298 -18.44 16.52 18.19
CA ASP A 298 -18.56 16.50 19.65
C ASP A 298 -17.56 15.55 20.35
N ILE A 299 -16.42 15.23 19.72
CA ILE A 299 -15.38 14.37 20.30
C ILE A 299 -14.30 15.25 20.93
N ASP A 300 -14.18 15.20 22.26
CA ASP A 300 -13.14 15.89 23.01
C ASP A 300 -12.11 14.91 23.57
N ILE A 301 -10.95 14.83 22.92
CA ILE A 301 -9.85 13.93 23.30
C ILE A 301 -9.29 14.18 24.72
N LYS A 302 -9.60 15.31 25.36
CA LYS A 302 -9.15 15.64 26.72
C LYS A 302 -10.17 15.22 27.78
N ILE A 303 -11.42 15.06 27.41
CA ILE A 303 -12.54 14.83 28.35
C ILE A 303 -13.16 13.45 28.14
N ASP A 304 -13.32 13.02 26.89
CA ASP A 304 -13.95 11.75 26.57
C ASP A 304 -13.03 10.56 26.86
N THR A 305 -13.62 9.52 27.46
CA THR A 305 -12.96 8.22 27.60
C THR A 305 -12.90 7.49 26.25
N PRO A 306 -11.99 6.51 26.07
CA PRO A 306 -11.93 5.71 24.84
C PRO A 306 -13.28 5.13 24.42
N ASP A 307 -14.07 4.61 25.36
CA ASP A 307 -15.41 4.07 25.08
C ASP A 307 -16.42 5.14 24.63
N ALA A 308 -16.37 6.34 25.23
CA ALA A 308 -17.19 7.46 24.80
C ALA A 308 -16.83 7.90 23.38
N ILE A 309 -15.53 7.94 23.07
CA ILE A 309 -15.02 8.24 21.72
C ILE A 309 -15.51 7.19 20.72
N ARG A 310 -15.36 5.89 21.01
CA ARG A 310 -15.88 4.82 20.13
C ARG A 310 -17.36 4.98 19.86
N LEU A 311 -18.16 5.26 20.89
CA LEU A 311 -19.61 5.45 20.75
C LEU A 311 -19.95 6.66 19.87
N LYS A 312 -19.22 7.76 20.00
CA LYS A 312 -19.40 8.96 19.15
C LYS A 312 -18.97 8.67 17.71
N LEU A 313 -17.79 8.09 17.50
CA LEU A 313 -17.30 7.70 16.17
C LEU A 313 -18.25 6.73 15.45
N ALA A 314 -18.83 5.76 16.15
CA ALA A 314 -19.76 4.78 15.58
C ALA A 314 -21.07 5.40 15.08
N ARG A 315 -21.41 6.62 15.52
CA ARG A 315 -22.59 7.37 15.05
C ARG A 315 -22.31 8.22 13.81
N ILE A 316 -21.04 8.46 13.51
CA ILE A 316 -20.64 9.23 12.33
C ILE A 316 -20.94 8.39 11.09
N GLN A 317 -21.72 8.96 10.16
CA GLN A 317 -21.96 8.33 8.88
C GLN A 317 -20.77 8.57 7.95
N ARG A 318 -20.30 7.50 7.31
CA ARG A 318 -19.25 7.59 6.30
C ARG A 318 -19.72 8.50 5.16
N LYS A 319 -18.95 9.54 4.86
CA LYS A 319 -19.18 10.41 3.70
C LYS A 319 -18.16 10.14 2.60
N LEU A 320 -18.63 10.14 1.37
CA LEU A 320 -17.81 10.25 0.17
C LEU A 320 -17.86 11.72 -0.30
N PRO A 321 -16.85 12.20 -1.06
CA PRO A 321 -17.05 13.45 -1.81
C PRO A 321 -18.31 13.31 -2.69
N ASP A 322 -19.05 14.40 -2.84
CA ASP A 322 -20.19 14.39 -3.76
C ASP A 322 -19.72 14.18 -5.21
N GLU A 323 -20.65 13.77 -6.07
CA GLU A 323 -20.34 13.43 -7.46
C GLU A 323 -19.75 14.61 -8.23
N ALA A 324 -20.26 15.82 -8.02
CA ALA A 324 -19.78 17.02 -8.70
C ALA A 324 -18.34 17.38 -8.27
N GLU A 325 -18.03 17.25 -6.98
CA GLU A 325 -16.70 17.46 -6.45
C GLU A 325 -15.72 16.40 -6.95
N ARG A 326 -16.13 15.13 -6.94
CA ARG A 326 -15.33 14.03 -7.50
C ARG A 326 -15.01 14.25 -8.98
N ASP A 327 -16.02 14.59 -9.78
CA ASP A 327 -15.87 14.81 -11.22
C ASP A 327 -15.01 16.05 -11.52
N LYS A 328 -15.12 17.09 -10.70
CA LYS A 328 -14.21 18.24 -10.71
C LYS A 328 -12.77 17.79 -10.45
N TRP A 329 -12.50 17.00 -9.42
CA TRP A 329 -11.14 16.54 -9.12
C TRP A 329 -10.56 15.66 -10.23
N ILE A 330 -11.37 14.77 -10.81
CA ILE A 330 -10.98 13.96 -11.98
C ILE A 330 -10.63 14.88 -13.16
N THR A 331 -11.39 15.94 -13.37
CA THR A 331 -11.16 16.91 -14.45
C THR A 331 -9.88 17.72 -14.23
N GLU A 332 -9.67 18.23 -13.01
CA GLU A 332 -8.43 18.93 -12.62
C GLU A 332 -7.21 18.05 -12.88
N GLN A 333 -7.27 16.79 -12.45
CA GLN A 333 -6.19 15.83 -12.65
C GLN A 333 -5.92 15.55 -14.13
N LYS A 334 -6.98 15.36 -14.95
CA LYS A 334 -6.84 15.19 -16.40
C LYS A 334 -6.20 16.40 -17.08
N GLN A 335 -6.37 17.59 -16.52
CA GLN A 335 -5.78 18.83 -17.00
C GLN A 335 -4.37 19.09 -16.45
N GLY A 336 -3.83 18.18 -15.63
CA GLY A 336 -2.53 18.36 -14.97
C GLY A 336 -2.55 19.46 -13.90
N ILE A 337 -3.73 19.84 -13.44
CA ILE A 337 -3.89 20.79 -12.33
C ILE A 337 -3.55 20.05 -11.05
N GLY A 338 -2.49 20.51 -10.37
CA GLY A 338 -2.06 19.96 -9.08
C GLY A 338 -3.11 20.14 -7.98
N TRP A 339 -2.81 19.62 -6.79
CA TRP A 339 -3.73 19.75 -5.66
C TRP A 339 -3.87 21.21 -5.21
N PRO A 340 -5.00 21.57 -4.59
CA PRO A 340 -5.10 22.85 -3.90
C PRO A 340 -3.96 22.99 -2.90
N GLU A 341 -3.36 24.18 -2.81
CA GLU A 341 -2.15 24.43 -2.02
C GLU A 341 -2.29 23.94 -0.56
N LYS A 342 -3.47 24.16 0.05
CA LYS A 342 -3.74 23.68 1.43
C LYS A 342 -3.70 22.16 1.56
N VAL A 343 -4.15 21.42 0.54
CA VAL A 343 -4.12 19.95 0.52
C VAL A 343 -2.70 19.46 0.30
N GLU A 344 -1.96 20.10 -0.61
CA GLU A 344 -0.54 19.81 -0.85
C GLU A 344 0.30 20.06 0.42
N GLN A 345 0.13 21.20 1.08
CA GLN A 345 0.82 21.50 2.33
C GLN A 345 0.49 20.47 3.43
N LYS A 346 -0.78 20.10 3.59
CA LYS A 346 -1.20 19.05 4.52
C LYS A 346 -0.52 17.71 4.20
N PHE A 347 -0.51 17.33 2.94
CA PHE A 347 0.14 16.12 2.46
C PHE A 347 1.64 16.11 2.77
N GLN A 348 2.35 17.18 2.43
CA GLN A 348 3.77 17.31 2.72
C GLN A 348 4.04 17.28 4.23
N ASN A 349 3.24 17.96 5.04
CA ASN A 349 3.37 17.92 6.51
C ASN A 349 3.23 16.49 7.03
N ILE A 350 2.20 15.77 6.57
CA ILE A 350 2.00 14.36 6.93
C ILE A 350 3.21 13.53 6.51
N LEU A 351 3.81 13.73 5.35
CA LEU A 351 4.98 12.93 4.95
C LEU A 351 6.29 13.32 5.65
N TYR A 352 6.53 14.61 5.91
CA TYR A 352 7.79 15.12 6.46
C TYR A 352 7.92 15.03 7.98
N LEU A 353 6.82 14.85 8.72
CA LEU A 353 6.85 14.63 10.18
C LEU A 353 7.59 13.34 10.62
N GLN A 354 8.24 12.60 9.71
CA GLN A 354 9.18 11.51 10.04
C GLN A 354 10.66 11.96 10.15
N ALA A 355 10.98 13.22 9.87
CA ALA A 355 12.37 13.69 9.80
C ALA A 355 12.90 14.35 11.08
N ALA A 356 12.12 14.39 12.17
CA ALA A 356 12.51 14.99 13.45
C ALA A 356 12.84 13.93 14.50
#